data_AF-A0A9X6BPA6-F1
#
_entry.id   AF-A0A9X6BPA6-F1
#
_cell.length_a   1.000
_cell.length_b   1.000
_cell.length_c   1.000
_cell.angle_alpha   90.00
_cell.angle_beta   90.00
_cell.angle_gamma   90.00
#
_symmetry.space_group_name_H-M   'P 1'
#
loop_
_entity.id
_entity.type
_entity.pdbx_description
1 polymer ?
#
loop_
_entity_poly.entity_id
_entity_poly.type
_entity_poly.pdbx_seq_one_letter_code
_entity_poly.pdbx_strand_id
1 'polypeptide(L)'
;MVRIHTPLWVITLAALALQTPALAAGKPADREDIKAYALQRCLDDNYTHSGKYAPDQLRDRSYLLTTYAMDNAKAGATDRLHRFVDANTAGLDKREVPMKDEARRGPFNRIFAQCMAFYRSQALDQFIAREF
;
A
#
# COMPACT_ATOMS: atom_id res chain seq x y z
N MET A 1 46.20 37.35 -39.75
CA MET A 1 44.80 37.34 -39.26
C MET A 1 44.24 35.94 -39.49
N VAL A 2 44.14 35.13 -38.43
CA VAL A 2 43.59 33.76 -38.51
C VAL A 2 42.12 33.85 -38.11
N ARG A 3 41.21 33.56 -39.05
CA ARG A 3 39.78 33.40 -38.77
C ARG A 3 39.57 32.01 -38.17
N ILE A 4 39.32 31.95 -36.87
CA ILE A 4 38.86 30.75 -36.20
C ILE A 4 37.35 30.69 -36.38
N HIS A 5 36.90 29.82 -37.30
CA HIS A 5 35.52 29.40 -37.35
C HIS A 5 35.31 28.24 -36.38
N THR A 6 34.12 28.24 -35.77
CA THR A 6 33.50 27.23 -34.88
C THR A 6 33.66 27.46 -33.38
N PRO A 7 32.52 27.72 -32.70
CA PRO A 7 32.08 26.75 -31.71
C PRO A 7 30.55 26.60 -31.70
N LEU A 8 29.91 26.38 -32.85
CA LEU A 8 28.45 26.11 -32.89
C LEU A 8 28.09 24.66 -32.53
N TRP A 9 29.08 23.77 -32.43
CA TRP A 9 28.86 22.33 -32.15
C TRP A 9 28.85 21.96 -30.66
N VAL A 10 29.39 22.81 -29.78
CA VAL A 10 29.47 22.50 -28.34
C VAL A 10 28.14 22.78 -27.63
N ILE A 11 27.34 23.72 -28.15
CA ILE A 11 26.10 24.17 -27.50
C ILE A 11 24.99 23.12 -27.61
N THR A 12 24.97 22.30 -28.66
CA THR A 12 23.95 21.27 -28.88
C THR A 12 24.07 20.06 -27.95
N LEU A 13 25.29 19.72 -27.48
CA LEU A 13 25.51 18.60 -26.55
C LEU A 13 25.12 18.92 -25.10
N ALA A 14 25.21 20.19 -24.68
CA ALA A 14 24.81 20.60 -23.33
C ALA A 14 23.29 20.60 -23.12
N ALA A 15 22.50 20.80 -24.20
CA ALA A 15 21.03 20.83 -24.12
C ALA A 15 20.40 19.44 -23.91
N LEU A 16 21.09 18.35 -24.27
CA LEU A 16 20.60 16.97 -24.09
C LEU A 16 20.72 16.47 -22.64
N ALA A 17 21.65 17.01 -21.85
CA ALA A 17 21.84 16.61 -20.44
C ALA A 17 20.83 17.25 -19.47
N LEU A 18 20.08 18.26 -19.92
CA LEU A 18 19.05 18.96 -19.15
C LEU A 18 17.64 18.39 -19.37
N GLN A 19 17.51 17.33 -20.17
CA GLN A 19 16.25 16.60 -20.29
C GLN A 19 16.08 15.78 -19.01
N THR A 20 15.47 16.41 -17.99
CA THR A 20 14.92 15.66 -16.86
C THR A 20 14.04 14.59 -17.45
N PRO A 21 14.26 13.28 -17.15
CA PRO A 21 13.31 12.28 -17.58
C PRO A 21 11.97 12.70 -16.97
N ALA A 22 11.06 13.14 -17.84
CA ALA A 22 9.66 13.24 -17.46
C ALA A 22 9.23 11.80 -17.22
N LEU A 23 9.46 11.32 -16.00
CA LEU A 23 8.83 10.11 -15.50
C LEU A 23 7.36 10.37 -15.74
N ALA A 24 6.78 9.66 -16.71
CA ALA A 24 5.35 9.68 -16.93
C ALA A 24 4.73 9.46 -15.57
N ALA A 25 4.01 10.46 -15.05
CA ALA A 25 3.33 10.33 -13.77
C ALA A 25 2.42 9.11 -13.92
N GLY A 26 2.78 8.01 -13.26
CA GLY A 26 2.01 6.77 -13.31
C GLY A 26 0.57 7.09 -12.92
N LYS A 27 -0.39 6.35 -13.48
CA LYS A 27 -1.80 6.50 -13.09
C LYS A 27 -1.88 6.53 -11.55
N PRO A 28 -2.53 7.54 -10.95
CA PRO A 28 -2.66 7.59 -9.51
C PRO A 28 -3.37 6.33 -9.02
N ALA A 29 -2.98 5.85 -7.84
CA ALA A 29 -3.62 4.70 -7.22
C ALA A 29 -5.12 4.99 -7.04
N ASP A 30 -5.96 4.03 -7.45
CA ASP A 30 -7.40 4.17 -7.26
C ASP A 30 -7.74 4.11 -5.77
N ARG A 31 -8.66 4.97 -5.33
CA ARG A 31 -9.04 5.07 -3.91
C ARG A 31 -9.56 3.74 -3.36
N GLU A 32 -10.37 3.02 -4.13
CA GLU A 32 -10.89 1.71 -3.70
C GLU A 32 -9.80 0.65 -3.70
N ASP A 33 -8.83 0.72 -4.62
CA ASP A 33 -7.65 -0.16 -4.57
C ASP A 33 -6.79 0.11 -3.32
N ILE A 34 -6.61 1.37 -2.91
CA ILE A 34 -5.90 1.72 -1.66
C ILE A 34 -6.64 1.14 -0.46
N LYS A 35 -7.98 1.25 -0.43
CA LYS A 35 -8.79 0.67 0.65
C LYS A 35 -8.71 -0.85 0.67
N ALA A 36 -8.79 -1.49 -0.50
CA ALA A 36 -8.75 -2.93 -0.61
C ALA A 36 -7.35 -3.47 -0.24
N TYR A 37 -6.29 -2.74 -0.56
CA TYR A 37 -4.94 -3.04 -0.09
C TYR A 37 -4.81 -2.89 1.44
N ALA A 38 -5.40 -1.85 2.03
CA ALA A 38 -5.44 -1.69 3.48
C ALA A 38 -6.21 -2.84 4.16
N LEU A 39 -7.29 -3.33 3.54
CA LEU A 39 -8.02 -4.52 4.00
C LEU A 39 -7.15 -5.77 3.92
N GLN A 40 -6.43 -5.98 2.80
CA GLN A 40 -5.53 -7.12 2.63
C GLN A 40 -4.51 -7.16 3.76
N ARG A 41 -3.82 -6.04 4.03
CA ARG A 41 -2.85 -5.95 5.13
C ARG A 41 -3.47 -6.25 6.50
N CYS A 42 -4.65 -5.70 6.80
CA CYS A 42 -5.34 -5.99 8.05
C CYS A 42 -5.57 -7.50 8.24
N LEU A 43 -6.02 -8.18 7.17
CA LEU A 43 -6.27 -9.62 7.19
C LEU A 43 -4.96 -10.39 7.37
N ASP A 44 -3.94 -10.08 6.56
CA ASP A 44 -2.65 -10.77 6.57
C ASP A 44 -1.99 -10.69 7.95
N ASP A 45 -1.93 -9.48 8.54
CA ASP A 45 -1.28 -9.26 9.83
C ASP A 45 -2.04 -9.95 10.96
N ASN A 46 -3.37 -9.83 11.01
CA ASN A 46 -4.16 -10.43 12.08
C ASN A 46 -4.27 -11.95 11.96
N TYR A 47 -4.33 -12.50 10.75
CA TYR A 47 -4.29 -13.95 10.57
C TYR A 47 -2.91 -14.53 10.89
N THR A 48 -1.83 -13.83 10.54
CA THR A 48 -0.47 -14.21 10.95
C THR A 48 -0.34 -14.21 12.47
N HIS A 49 -0.73 -13.13 13.14
CA HIS A 49 -0.67 -13.03 14.61
C HIS A 49 -1.54 -14.05 15.34
N SER A 50 -2.66 -14.47 14.73
CA SER A 50 -3.51 -15.51 15.32
C SER A 50 -2.84 -16.89 15.38
N GLY A 51 -1.74 -17.11 14.63
CA GLY A 51 -1.06 -18.40 14.53
C GLY A 51 -1.86 -19.48 13.81
N LYS A 52 -3.00 -19.13 13.19
CA LYS A 52 -3.93 -20.08 12.53
C LYS A 52 -3.65 -20.27 11.04
N TYR A 53 -2.75 -19.47 10.46
CA TYR A 53 -2.42 -19.50 9.03
C TYR A 53 -0.91 -19.53 8.84
N ALA A 54 -0.43 -20.33 7.87
CA ALA A 54 0.98 -20.35 7.52
C ALA A 54 1.33 -19.10 6.68
N PRO A 55 2.47 -18.43 6.91
CA PRO A 55 2.82 -17.18 6.22
C PRO A 55 2.86 -17.27 4.69
N ASP A 56 3.12 -18.45 4.13
CA ASP A 56 3.13 -18.70 2.69
C ASP A 56 1.73 -18.75 2.07
N GLN A 57 0.69 -18.99 2.87
CA GLN A 57 -0.71 -18.99 2.43
C GLN A 57 -1.32 -17.59 2.28
N LEU A 58 -0.63 -16.55 2.76
CA LEU A 58 -1.12 -15.16 2.79
C LEU A 58 -0.46 -14.27 1.71
N ARG A 59 0.28 -14.84 0.76
CA ARG A 59 1.04 -14.06 -0.24
C ARG A 59 0.17 -13.59 -1.41
N ASP A 60 -0.76 -12.68 -1.15
CA ASP A 60 -1.52 -11.99 -2.20
C ASP A 60 -0.73 -10.79 -2.77
N ARG A 61 -0.61 -10.74 -4.11
CA ARG A 61 0.09 -9.67 -4.85
C ARG A 61 -0.85 -8.83 -5.72
N SER A 62 -2.17 -8.95 -5.53
CA SER A 62 -3.19 -8.26 -6.31
C SER A 62 -2.97 -6.74 -6.36
N TYR A 63 -2.42 -6.14 -5.30
CA TYR A 63 -2.21 -4.69 -5.19
C TYR A 63 -0.76 -4.23 -5.37
N LEU A 64 0.11 -5.04 -5.98
CA LEU A 64 1.50 -4.66 -6.25
C LEU A 64 1.62 -3.37 -7.08
N LEU A 65 0.75 -3.21 -8.09
CA LEU A 65 0.75 -1.99 -8.91
C LEU A 65 0.22 -0.78 -8.13
N THR A 66 -0.72 -1.00 -7.19
CA THR A 66 -1.23 0.04 -6.29
C THR A 66 -0.11 0.58 -5.41
N THR A 67 0.75 -0.27 -4.85
CA THR A 67 1.89 0.19 -4.03
C THR A 67 2.87 1.04 -4.83
N TYR A 68 3.16 0.65 -6.08
CA TYR A 68 4.02 1.47 -6.94
C TYR A 68 3.37 2.80 -7.30
N ALA A 69 2.08 2.81 -7.63
CA ALA A 69 1.36 4.04 -7.95
C ALA A 69 1.33 5.00 -6.75
N MET A 70 1.12 4.49 -5.54
CA MET A 70 1.16 5.24 -4.28
C MET A 70 2.54 5.89 -4.04
N ASP A 71 3.62 5.09 -4.10
CA ASP A 71 4.96 5.60 -3.79
C ASP A 71 5.54 6.50 -4.89
N ASN A 72 5.13 6.29 -6.15
CA ASN A 72 5.45 7.21 -7.25
C ASN A 72 4.74 8.56 -7.10
N ALA A 73 3.52 8.58 -6.57
CA ALA A 73 2.80 9.82 -6.30
C ALA A 73 3.38 10.58 -5.10
N LYS A 74 3.73 9.85 -4.04
CA LYS A 74 4.31 10.44 -2.82
C LYS A 74 5.22 9.42 -2.14
N ALA A 75 6.52 9.71 -2.09
CA ALA A 75 7.50 8.80 -1.51
C ALA A 75 7.10 8.32 -0.09
N GLY A 76 7.21 7.00 0.12
CA GLY A 76 6.90 6.34 1.40
C GLY A 76 5.41 6.34 1.76
N ALA A 77 4.51 6.47 0.79
CA ALA A 77 3.08 6.43 1.04
C ALA A 77 2.60 5.04 1.43
N THR A 78 3.19 3.99 0.84
CA THR A 78 2.93 2.60 1.24
C THR A 78 3.27 2.39 2.72
N ASP A 79 4.46 2.81 3.17
CA ASP A 79 4.88 2.67 4.57
C ASP A 79 4.01 3.48 5.55
N ARG A 80 3.49 4.65 5.13
CA ARG A 80 2.55 5.43 5.94
C ARG A 80 1.22 4.71 6.06
N LEU A 81 0.70 4.15 4.97
CA LEU A 81 -0.53 3.36 5.00
C LEU A 81 -0.36 2.14 5.89
N HIS A 82 0.76 1.41 5.78
CA HIS A 82 1.07 0.25 6.62
C HIS A 82 1.01 0.61 8.10
N ARG A 83 1.75 1.62 8.53
CA ARG A 83 1.74 2.08 9.94
C ARG A 83 0.35 2.50 10.40
N PHE A 84 -0.44 3.13 9.54
CA PHE A 84 -1.81 3.50 9.86
C PHE A 84 -2.70 2.26 10.06
N VAL A 85 -2.63 1.28 9.17
CA VAL A 85 -3.38 0.01 9.29
C VAL A 85 -2.99 -0.70 10.58
N ASP A 86 -1.69 -0.87 10.84
CA ASP A 86 -1.19 -1.57 12.02
C ASP A 86 -1.69 -0.92 13.31
N ALA A 87 -1.60 0.41 13.40
CA ALA A 87 -2.03 1.16 14.57
C ALA A 87 -3.54 1.06 14.84
N ASN A 88 -4.37 0.96 13.79
CA ASN A 88 -5.82 0.91 13.91
C ASN A 88 -6.39 -0.50 14.01
N THR A 89 -5.60 -1.52 13.70
CA THR A 89 -6.06 -2.92 13.59
C THR A 89 -5.26 -3.89 14.45
N ALA A 90 -4.38 -3.39 15.33
CA ALA A 90 -3.69 -4.21 16.31
C ALA A 90 -4.67 -4.90 17.27
N GLY A 91 -4.50 -6.21 17.45
CA GLY A 91 -5.24 -6.99 18.44
C GLY A 91 -6.61 -7.49 17.99
N LEU A 92 -7.01 -7.30 16.73
CA LEU A 92 -8.28 -7.84 16.21
C LEU A 92 -8.25 -9.39 16.16
N ASP A 93 -7.05 -9.98 16.11
CA ASP A 93 -6.75 -11.41 16.20
C ASP A 93 -7.19 -12.05 17.52
N LYS A 94 -7.19 -11.28 18.62
CA LYS A 94 -7.51 -11.77 19.98
C LYS A 94 -9.01 -11.86 20.26
N ARG A 95 -9.86 -11.36 19.37
CA ARG A 95 -11.31 -11.37 19.59
C ARG A 95 -11.92 -12.68 19.11
N GLU A 96 -12.33 -13.49 20.08
CA GLU A 96 -13.04 -14.73 19.85
C GLU A 96 -14.55 -14.50 19.70
N VAL A 97 -15.22 -15.40 18.98
CA VAL A 97 -16.68 -15.47 18.99
C VAL A 97 -17.09 -16.24 20.25
N PRO A 98 -17.96 -15.69 21.13
CA PRO A 98 -18.52 -16.45 22.24
C PRO A 98 -19.56 -17.43 21.69
N MET A 99 -19.10 -18.53 21.10
CA MET A 99 -19.98 -19.56 20.56
C MET A 99 -19.72 -20.88 21.29
N LYS A 100 -20.79 -21.50 21.78
CA LYS A 100 -20.74 -22.85 22.34
C LYS A 100 -20.45 -23.82 21.20
N ASP A 101 -19.22 -24.28 21.11
CA ASP A 101 -18.80 -25.22 20.10
C ASP A 101 -18.94 -26.66 20.61
N GLU A 102 -20.16 -27.19 20.51
CA GLU A 102 -20.46 -28.55 20.96
C GLU A 102 -19.66 -29.62 20.18
N ALA A 103 -19.17 -29.28 19.00
CA ALA A 103 -18.40 -30.17 18.12
C ALA A 103 -16.88 -30.01 18.27
N ARG A 104 -16.38 -29.13 19.15
CA ARG A 104 -14.94 -28.82 19.33
C ARG A 104 -14.19 -28.54 18.01
N ARG A 105 -14.86 -27.90 17.04
CA ARG A 105 -14.27 -27.39 15.78
C ARG A 105 -13.28 -26.23 15.99
N GLY A 106 -13.16 -25.71 17.20
CA GLY A 106 -12.05 -24.84 17.61
C GLY A 106 -12.38 -23.36 17.47
N PRO A 107 -11.47 -22.48 17.94
CA PRO A 107 -11.83 -21.09 18.25
C PRO A 107 -12.16 -20.31 16.99
N PHE A 108 -13.45 -20.00 16.83
CA PHE A 108 -13.96 -19.07 15.83
C PHE A 108 -13.42 -17.67 16.10
N ASN A 109 -12.77 -17.06 15.11
CA ASN A 109 -12.26 -15.70 15.21
C ASN A 109 -13.24 -14.71 14.55
N ARG A 110 -13.06 -13.42 14.85
CA ARG A 110 -13.82 -12.33 14.22
C ARG A 110 -12.95 -11.44 13.33
N ILE A 111 -11.80 -11.93 12.87
CA ILE A 111 -10.78 -11.13 12.15
C ILE A 111 -11.40 -10.52 10.89
N PHE A 112 -11.99 -11.35 10.04
CA PHE A 112 -12.62 -10.88 8.80
C PHE A 112 -13.65 -9.77 9.04
N ALA A 113 -14.59 -9.99 9.96
CA ALA A 113 -15.64 -9.01 10.25
C ALA A 113 -15.07 -7.69 10.79
N GLN A 114 -14.00 -7.75 11.59
CA GLN A 114 -13.35 -6.55 12.13
C GLN A 114 -12.53 -5.81 11.06
N CYS A 115 -11.78 -6.53 10.22
CA CYS A 115 -11.07 -5.92 9.10
C CYS A 115 -12.04 -5.31 8.07
N MET A 116 -13.21 -5.92 7.85
CA MET A 116 -14.28 -5.32 7.05
C MET A 116 -14.87 -4.06 7.69
N ALA A 117 -14.99 -4.01 9.02
CA ALA A 117 -15.40 -2.80 9.72
C ALA A 117 -14.35 -1.69 9.58
N PHE A 118 -13.06 -2.02 9.66
CA PHE A 118 -11.96 -1.10 9.39
C PHE A 118 -11.96 -0.58 7.94
N TYR A 119 -12.14 -1.47 6.95
CA TYR A 119 -12.27 -1.12 5.52
C TYR A 119 -13.40 -0.11 5.25
N ARG A 120 -14.50 -0.20 6.02
CA ARG A 120 -15.65 0.73 5.94
C ARG A 120 -15.53 1.93 6.87
N SER A 121 -14.44 2.07 7.60
CA SER A 121 -14.31 3.09 8.64
C SER A 121 -14.06 4.48 8.05
N GLN A 122 -14.68 5.48 8.68
CA GLN A 122 -14.42 6.88 8.37
C GLN A 122 -12.95 7.26 8.59
N ALA A 123 -12.28 6.62 9.55
CA ALA A 123 -10.86 6.84 9.83
C ALA A 123 -9.98 6.49 8.62
N LEU A 124 -10.22 5.33 7.98
CA LEU A 124 -9.50 4.94 6.77
C LEU A 124 -9.82 5.90 5.61
N ASP A 125 -11.10 6.25 5.43
CA ASP A 125 -11.52 7.18 4.38
C ASP A 125 -10.85 8.56 4.54
N GLN A 126 -10.75 9.08 5.77
CA GLN A 126 -10.09 10.35 6.09
C GLN A 126 -8.57 10.29 5.94
N PHE A 127 -7.95 9.17 6.33
CA PHE A 127 -6.52 8.97 6.12
C PHE A 127 -6.17 9.02 4.63
N ILE A 128 -6.93 8.29 3.81
CA ILE A 128 -6.67 8.25 2.36
C ILE A 128 -6.83 9.64 1.75
N ALA A 129 -7.92 10.36 2.08
CA ALA A 129 -8.16 11.71 1.55
C ALA A 129 -7.10 12.74 1.95
N ARG A 130 -6.31 12.49 3.01
CA ARG A 130 -5.22 13.38 3.46
C ARG A 130 -3.88 12.99 2.86
N GLU A 131 -3.63 11.70 2.70
CA GLU A 131 -2.30 11.19 2.38
C GLU A 131 -2.04 10.98 0.89
N PHE A 132 -3.11 10.84 0.08
CA PHE A 132 -3.11 10.53 -1.36
C PHE A 132 -4.01 11.48 -2.13
#